data_AF-A0A059ZYP9-F1
#
_entry.id   AF-A0A059ZYP9-F1
#
_cell.length_a   1.000
_cell.length_b   1.000
_cell.length_c   1.000
_cell.angle_alpha   90.00
_cell.angle_beta   90.00
_cell.angle_gamma   90.00
#
_symmetry.space_group_name_H-M   'P 1'
#
loop_
_entity.id
_entity.type
_entity.pdbx_description
1 polymer ?
#
loop_
_entity_poly.entity_id
_entity_poly.type
_entity_poly.pdbx_seq_one_letter_code
_entity_poly.pdbx_strand_id
1 'polypeptide(L)'
;MREIRCSVSIYHADHLNRAEFIRELESLGYDLVSTNTETKPDLHVELSGEMPESDFAEQTLQRGLVRLAEKFNVDLLGVLYDQTDQEQYPFVGGKNGDARRHLESEYVVQAAMKALSDLGRQSPPSLALAIHSLLENRPLRAVLYQSGGTNEGLKAEAPIQLLVVDEKDAYAELFSVDGKDQESVVAEFDEFSQHF
;
A
#
# COMPACT_ATOMS: atom_id res chain seq x y z
N MET A 1 -30.22 -2.30 3.74
CA MET A 1 -29.30 -1.29 4.27
C MET A 1 -27.99 -1.99 4.58
N ARG A 2 -26.85 -1.36 4.29
CA ARG A 2 -25.51 -1.82 4.63
C ARG A 2 -24.94 -0.89 5.68
N GLU A 3 -24.39 -1.45 6.75
CA GLU A 3 -23.69 -0.68 7.77
C GLU A 3 -22.25 -0.44 7.30
N ILE A 4 -21.83 0.82 7.22
CA ILE A 4 -20.53 1.17 6.67
C ILE A 4 -19.66 1.95 7.67
N ARG A 5 -18.35 1.71 7.59
CA ARG A 5 -17.33 2.61 8.12
C ARG A 5 -16.43 3.05 7.00
N CYS A 6 -15.96 4.30 7.05
CA CYS A 6 -15.06 4.82 6.04
C CYS A 6 -13.90 5.54 6.71
N SER A 7 -12.70 5.04 6.45
CA SER A 7 -11.45 5.66 6.89
C SER A 7 -10.86 6.44 5.73
N VAL A 8 -10.58 7.73 5.90
CA VAL A 8 -10.15 8.62 4.82
C VAL A 8 -8.92 9.42 5.25
N SER A 9 -7.84 9.25 4.50
CA SER A 9 -6.57 9.95 4.61
C SER A 9 -6.48 11.04 3.55
N ILE A 10 -6.26 12.28 3.96
CA ILE A 10 -6.27 13.47 3.10
C ILE A 10 -4.91 14.15 3.15
N TYR A 11 -4.32 14.34 1.97
CA TYR A 11 -3.00 14.89 1.76
C TYR A 11 -3.09 16.25 1.06
N HIS A 12 -2.08 17.08 1.31
CA HIS A 12 -2.00 18.47 0.87
C HIS A 12 -3.18 19.29 1.37
N ALA A 13 -3.55 19.12 2.65
CA ALA A 13 -4.71 19.76 3.25
C ALA A 13 -4.40 21.10 3.96
N ASP A 14 -3.15 21.59 3.87
CA ASP A 14 -2.66 22.75 4.63
C ASP A 14 -3.42 24.05 4.31
N HIS A 15 -3.93 24.17 3.07
CA HIS A 15 -4.70 25.34 2.62
C HIS A 15 -6.19 25.26 2.92
N LEU A 16 -6.69 24.14 3.47
CA LEU A 16 -8.12 23.94 3.66
C LEU A 16 -8.69 24.81 4.77
N ASN A 17 -9.83 25.44 4.49
CA ASN A 17 -10.76 25.82 5.56
C ASN A 17 -11.41 24.55 6.13
N ARG A 18 -10.83 24.02 7.21
CA ARG A 18 -11.22 22.73 7.79
C ARG A 18 -12.70 22.65 8.19
N ALA A 19 -13.25 23.74 8.74
CA ALA A 19 -14.65 23.77 9.14
C ALA A 19 -15.60 23.65 7.93
N GLU A 20 -15.24 24.29 6.82
CA GLU A 20 -16.00 24.18 5.58
C GLU A 20 -15.91 22.77 4.99
N PHE A 21 -14.71 22.20 4.97
CA PHE A 21 -14.49 20.84 4.47
C PHE A 21 -15.24 19.78 5.28
N ILE A 22 -15.19 19.86 6.60
CA ILE A 22 -15.93 18.96 7.51
C ILE A 22 -17.45 19.08 7.27
N ARG A 23 -17.97 20.30 7.17
CA ARG A 23 -19.40 20.51 6.89
C ARG A 23 -19.83 19.89 5.57
N GLU A 24 -18.98 19.96 4.55
CA GLU A 24 -19.24 19.35 3.25
C GLU A 24 -19.13 17.82 3.30
N LEU A 25 -18.24 17.25 4.12
CA LEU A 25 -18.21 15.81 4.41
C LEU A 25 -19.51 15.34 5.07
N GLU A 26 -19.96 16.03 6.11
CA GLU A 26 -21.22 15.72 6.81
C GLU A 26 -22.44 15.84 5.87
N SER A 27 -22.37 16.74 4.88
CA SER A 27 -23.43 16.88 3.86
C SER A 27 -23.60 15.66 2.95
N LEU A 28 -22.62 14.72 2.95
CA LEU A 28 -22.75 13.43 2.28
C LEU A 28 -23.71 12.47 2.99
N GLY A 29 -24.20 12.83 4.19
CA GLY A 29 -25.17 12.03 4.94
C GLY A 29 -24.54 10.97 5.85
N TYR A 30 -23.28 11.15 6.23
CA TYR A 30 -22.55 10.25 7.13
C TYR A 30 -22.07 10.99 8.36
N ASP A 31 -22.08 10.30 9.50
CA ASP A 31 -21.67 10.86 10.76
C ASP A 31 -20.14 10.86 10.86
N LEU A 32 -19.58 12.01 11.21
CA LEU A 32 -18.15 12.13 11.51
C LEU A 32 -17.87 11.53 12.89
N VAL A 33 -17.08 10.46 12.91
CA VAL A 33 -16.70 9.73 14.12
C VAL A 33 -15.48 10.36 14.78
N SER A 34 -14.45 10.65 13.99
CA SER A 34 -13.21 11.22 14.51
C SER A 34 -12.41 11.94 13.43
N THR A 35 -11.51 12.82 13.89
CA THR A 35 -10.53 13.50 13.05
C THR A 35 -9.16 13.46 13.72
N ASN A 36 -8.10 13.19 12.96
CA ASN A 36 -6.71 13.26 13.42
C ASN A 36 -5.90 14.18 12.49
N THR A 37 -5.03 15.01 13.09
CA THR A 37 -4.14 15.95 12.38
C THR A 37 -2.71 15.97 12.95
N GLU A 38 -2.39 15.07 13.89
CA GLU A 38 -1.13 15.08 14.64
C GLU A 38 0.05 14.52 13.83
N THR A 39 -0.23 13.63 12.89
CA THR A 39 0.75 12.98 12.02
C THR A 39 0.27 13.00 10.57
N LYS A 40 1.17 12.78 9.60
CA LYS A 40 0.76 12.49 8.21
C LYS A 40 -0.24 11.32 8.20
N PRO A 41 -1.32 11.37 7.39
CA PRO A 41 -1.72 12.41 6.42
C PRO A 41 -2.15 13.73 7.07
N ASP A 42 -2.19 14.83 6.33
CA ASP A 42 -2.46 16.19 6.89
C ASP A 42 -3.82 16.29 7.62
N LEU A 43 -4.78 15.48 7.18
CA LEU A 43 -6.04 15.23 7.88
C LEU A 43 -6.45 13.78 7.67
N HIS A 44 -6.83 13.11 8.75
CA HIS A 44 -7.46 11.79 8.72
C HIS A 44 -8.86 11.90 9.32
N VAL A 45 -9.86 11.32 8.66
CA VAL A 45 -11.25 11.33 9.11
C VAL A 45 -11.85 9.93 9.08
N GLU A 46 -12.66 9.63 10.10
CA GLU A 46 -13.45 8.41 10.18
C GLU A 46 -14.93 8.77 10.08
N LEU A 47 -15.65 8.12 9.17
CA LEU A 47 -17.08 8.30 8.94
C LEU A 47 -17.82 7.00 9.23
N SER A 48 -19.04 7.11 9.72
CA SER A 48 -19.95 5.96 9.90
C SER A 48 -21.35 6.28 9.43
N GLY A 49 -22.07 5.27 8.97
CA GLY A 49 -23.49 5.42 8.67
C GLY A 49 -24.08 4.19 7.99
N GLU A 50 -25.32 4.33 7.54
CA GLU A 50 -26.00 3.30 6.78
C GLU A 50 -26.16 3.74 5.32
N MET A 51 -26.03 2.78 4.41
CA MET A 51 -26.15 3.01 2.98
C MET A 51 -27.20 2.06 2.37
N PRO A 52 -28.12 2.54 1.52
CA PRO A 52 -28.95 1.67 0.70
C PRO A 52 -28.09 0.76 -0.20
N GLU A 53 -28.57 -0.44 -0.48
CA GLU A 53 -27.83 -1.38 -1.33
C GLU A 53 -27.63 -0.86 -2.77
N SER A 54 -28.59 -0.08 -3.27
CA SER A 54 -28.46 0.63 -4.55
C SER A 54 -27.28 1.61 -4.55
N ASP A 55 -27.16 2.41 -3.50
CA ASP A 55 -26.16 3.46 -3.40
C ASP A 55 -24.75 2.86 -3.21
N PHE A 56 -24.69 1.70 -2.55
CA PHE A 56 -23.48 0.91 -2.41
C PHE A 56 -23.01 0.35 -3.74
N ALA A 57 -23.92 -0.28 -4.50
CA ALA A 57 -23.62 -0.78 -5.84
C ALA A 57 -23.17 0.35 -6.80
N GLU A 58 -23.73 1.54 -6.62
CA GLU A 58 -23.36 2.75 -7.38
C GLU A 58 -22.10 3.46 -6.85
N GLN A 59 -21.54 3.01 -5.72
CA GLN A 59 -20.38 3.60 -5.04
C GLN A 59 -20.57 5.10 -4.74
N THR A 60 -21.77 5.48 -4.30
CA THR A 60 -22.18 6.88 -4.17
C THR A 60 -21.31 7.66 -3.18
N LEU A 61 -20.97 7.07 -2.03
CA LEU A 61 -20.08 7.72 -1.05
C LEU A 61 -18.66 7.89 -1.58
N GLN A 62 -18.05 6.86 -2.15
CA GLN A 62 -16.70 6.95 -2.71
C GLN A 62 -16.62 8.03 -3.78
N ARG A 63 -17.62 8.08 -4.69
CA ARG A 63 -17.72 9.14 -5.71
C ARG A 63 -17.92 10.53 -5.09
N GLY A 64 -18.73 10.63 -4.04
CA GLY A 64 -18.94 11.88 -3.30
C GLY A 64 -17.64 12.41 -2.69
N LEU A 65 -16.87 11.53 -2.03
CA LEU A 65 -15.59 11.85 -1.42
C LEU A 65 -14.53 12.24 -2.45
N VAL A 66 -14.45 11.52 -3.58
CA VAL A 66 -13.52 11.87 -4.67
C VAL A 66 -13.87 13.24 -5.26
N ARG A 67 -15.15 13.53 -5.50
CA ARG A 67 -15.59 14.87 -5.97
C ARG A 67 -15.27 15.97 -4.96
N LEU A 68 -15.38 15.67 -3.68
CA LEU A 68 -15.00 16.62 -2.63
C LEU A 68 -13.49 16.89 -2.64
N ALA A 69 -12.67 15.84 -2.80
CA ALA A 69 -11.23 15.98 -2.94
C ALA A 69 -10.85 16.84 -4.16
N GLU A 70 -11.51 16.64 -5.29
CA GLU A 70 -11.35 17.46 -6.50
C GLU A 70 -11.74 18.93 -6.27
N LYS A 71 -12.90 19.18 -5.64
CA LYS A 71 -13.40 20.53 -5.32
C LYS A 71 -12.40 21.32 -4.47
N PHE A 72 -11.76 20.66 -3.52
CA PHE A 72 -10.82 21.27 -2.59
C PHE A 72 -9.35 21.15 -3.03
N ASN A 73 -9.10 20.55 -4.20
CA ASN A 73 -7.77 20.30 -4.77
C ASN A 73 -6.82 19.61 -3.79
N VAL A 74 -7.30 18.52 -3.19
CA VAL A 74 -6.54 17.68 -2.25
C VAL A 74 -6.42 16.26 -2.78
N ASP A 75 -5.41 15.55 -2.30
CA ASP A 75 -5.20 14.15 -2.62
C ASP A 75 -5.82 13.29 -1.51
N LEU A 76 -6.55 12.23 -1.88
CA LEU A 76 -7.37 11.43 -0.98
C LEU A 76 -7.08 9.94 -1.18
N LEU A 77 -6.89 9.23 -0.08
CA LEU A 77 -6.89 7.77 0.01
C LEU A 77 -7.96 7.36 1.02
N GLY A 78 -8.94 6.56 0.61
CA GLY A 78 -9.97 6.07 1.50
C GLY A 78 -10.17 4.57 1.42
N VAL A 79 -10.70 3.99 2.49
CA VAL A 79 -11.14 2.60 2.55
C VAL A 79 -12.55 2.58 3.11
N LEU A 80 -13.49 2.09 2.31
CA LEU A 80 -14.85 1.81 2.77
C LEU A 80 -14.91 0.37 3.28
N TYR A 81 -15.31 0.21 4.53
CA TYR A 81 -15.50 -1.08 5.18
C TYR A 81 -17.00 -1.36 5.29
N ASP A 82 -17.45 -2.39 4.57
CA ASP A 82 -18.81 -2.92 4.74
C ASP A 82 -18.82 -3.86 5.94
N GLN A 83 -19.50 -3.45 7.01
CA GLN A 83 -19.59 -4.23 8.23
C GLN A 83 -20.51 -5.45 8.08
N THR A 84 -21.39 -5.43 7.07
CA THR A 84 -22.35 -6.50 6.77
C THR A 84 -21.63 -7.72 6.21
N ASP A 85 -20.82 -7.50 5.18
CA ASP A 85 -20.10 -8.56 4.45
C ASP A 85 -18.63 -8.68 4.89
N GLN A 86 -18.17 -7.80 5.78
CA GLN A 86 -16.78 -7.70 6.28
C GLN A 86 -15.75 -7.47 5.15
N GLU A 87 -16.17 -6.78 4.09
CA GLU A 87 -15.33 -6.48 2.93
C GLU A 87 -14.80 -5.03 2.95
N GLN A 88 -13.63 -4.84 2.34
CA GLN A 88 -12.97 -3.54 2.20
C GLN A 88 -12.91 -3.12 0.73
N TYR A 89 -13.29 -1.87 0.47
CA TYR A 89 -13.33 -1.26 -0.85
C TYR A 89 -12.45 -0.01 -0.85
N PRO A 90 -11.17 -0.13 -1.23
CA PRO A 90 -10.27 1.02 -1.32
C PRO A 90 -10.66 1.92 -2.49
N PHE A 91 -10.45 3.22 -2.31
CA PHE A 91 -10.67 4.22 -3.34
C PHE A 91 -9.66 5.37 -3.20
N VAL A 92 -9.35 6.01 -4.33
CA VAL A 92 -8.35 7.08 -4.40
C VAL A 92 -8.91 8.26 -5.20
N GLY A 93 -8.60 9.47 -4.74
CA GLY A 93 -8.86 10.72 -5.44
C GLY A 93 -7.55 11.49 -5.56
N GLY A 94 -6.89 11.42 -6.71
CA GLY A 94 -5.65 12.14 -6.97
C GLY A 94 -5.88 13.26 -7.99
N LYS A 95 -5.25 14.43 -7.77
CA LYS A 95 -5.35 15.61 -8.67
C LYS A 95 -4.85 15.35 -10.10
N ASN A 96 -4.00 14.35 -10.28
CA ASN A 96 -3.48 13.92 -11.58
C ASN A 96 -3.08 12.43 -11.54
N GLY A 97 -2.65 11.89 -12.69
CA GLY A 97 -2.28 10.47 -12.81
C GLY A 97 -1.06 10.07 -11.97
N ASP A 98 -0.15 10.99 -11.67
CA ASP A 98 1.03 10.71 -10.84
C ASP A 98 0.66 10.63 -9.36
N ALA A 99 -0.13 11.61 -8.88
CA ALA A 99 -0.67 11.62 -7.53
C ALA A 99 -1.53 10.38 -7.27
N ARG A 100 -2.37 9.99 -8.23
CA ARG A 100 -3.16 8.76 -8.13
C ARG A 100 -2.29 7.51 -7.99
N ARG A 101 -1.26 7.35 -8.83
CA ARG A 101 -0.33 6.21 -8.74
C ARG A 101 0.40 6.17 -7.40
N HIS A 102 0.83 7.33 -6.91
CA HIS A 102 1.46 7.42 -5.60
C HIS A 102 0.51 7.00 -4.48
N LEU A 103 -0.74 7.49 -4.46
CA LEU A 103 -1.75 7.09 -3.47
C LEU A 103 -2.09 5.60 -3.51
N GLU A 104 -2.16 5.01 -4.71
CA GLU A 104 -2.34 3.56 -4.88
C GLU A 104 -1.16 2.79 -4.28
N SER A 105 0.07 3.29 -4.42
CA SER A 105 1.25 2.68 -3.78
C SER A 105 1.23 2.81 -2.25
N GLU A 106 0.82 3.96 -1.72
CA GLU A 106 0.64 4.20 -0.28
C GLU A 106 -0.39 3.23 0.32
N TYR A 107 -1.51 2.99 -0.38
CA TYR A 107 -2.49 1.99 0.03
C TYR A 107 -1.87 0.59 0.18
N VAL A 108 -1.08 0.15 -0.80
CA VAL A 108 -0.43 -1.16 -0.75
C VAL A 108 0.56 -1.25 0.41
N VAL A 109 1.31 -0.18 0.68
CA VAL A 109 2.19 -0.10 1.86
C VAL A 109 1.40 -0.27 3.15
N GLN A 110 0.32 0.50 3.33
CA GLN A 110 -0.51 0.43 4.53
C GLN A 110 -1.14 -0.95 4.72
N ALA A 111 -1.65 -1.55 3.64
CA ALA A 111 -2.22 -2.89 3.66
C ALA A 111 -1.16 -3.95 4.03
N ALA A 112 0.05 -3.86 3.48
CA ALA A 112 1.14 -4.78 3.80
C ALA A 112 1.60 -4.64 5.26
N MET A 113 1.79 -3.41 5.75
CA MET A 113 2.14 -3.15 7.15
C MET A 113 1.06 -3.67 8.10
N LYS A 114 -0.21 -3.45 7.77
CA LYS A 114 -1.33 -3.99 8.54
C LYS A 114 -1.32 -5.51 8.56
N ALA A 115 -1.15 -6.17 7.42
CA ALA A 115 -1.09 -7.63 7.35
C ALA A 115 0.05 -8.20 8.21
N LEU A 116 1.23 -7.56 8.20
CA LEU A 116 2.34 -7.96 9.07
C LEU A 116 2.01 -7.79 10.55
N SER A 117 1.40 -6.66 10.92
CA SER A 117 0.95 -6.40 12.30
C SER A 117 -0.09 -7.42 12.76
N ASP A 118 -1.07 -7.76 11.92
CA ASP A 118 -2.11 -8.74 12.23
C ASP A 118 -1.52 -10.15 12.42
N LEU A 119 -0.39 -10.44 11.77
CA LEU A 119 0.40 -11.67 11.98
C LEU A 119 1.37 -11.59 13.18
N GLY A 120 1.36 -10.49 13.95
CA GLY A 120 2.28 -10.26 15.06
C GLY A 120 3.73 -10.05 14.64
N ARG A 121 3.97 -9.64 13.39
CA ARG A 121 5.31 -9.42 12.83
C ARG A 121 5.63 -7.93 12.77
N GLN A 122 6.90 -7.61 13.00
CA GLN A 122 7.39 -6.25 12.78
C GLN A 122 7.63 -6.02 11.28
N SER A 123 7.18 -4.87 10.80
CA SER A 123 7.49 -4.43 9.44
C SER A 123 8.99 -4.16 9.31
N PRO A 124 9.66 -4.69 8.27
CA PRO A 124 11.00 -4.25 7.93
C PRO A 124 11.04 -2.73 7.70
N PRO A 125 12.07 -2.00 8.19
CA PRO A 125 12.16 -0.54 8.04
C PRO A 125 12.10 -0.04 6.59
N SER A 126 12.50 -0.87 5.63
CA SER A 126 12.54 -0.54 4.20
C SER A 126 11.34 -1.05 3.41
N LEU A 127 10.34 -1.67 4.05
CA LEU A 127 9.21 -2.28 3.34
C LEU A 127 8.48 -1.28 2.45
N ALA A 128 8.23 -0.07 2.97
CA ALA A 128 7.60 1.00 2.20
C ALA A 128 8.40 1.33 0.94
N LEU A 129 9.70 1.59 1.09
CA LEU A 129 10.61 1.89 -0.03
C LEU A 129 10.63 0.76 -1.08
N ALA A 130 10.62 -0.49 -0.61
CA ALA A 130 10.60 -1.66 -1.48
C ALA A 130 9.30 -1.75 -2.28
N ILE A 131 8.14 -1.56 -1.64
CA ILE A 131 6.82 -1.57 -2.30
C ILE A 131 6.71 -0.43 -3.31
N HIS A 132 7.09 0.81 -2.96
CA HIS A 132 7.08 1.92 -3.93
C HIS A 132 7.97 1.62 -5.13
N SER A 133 9.18 1.08 -4.89
CA SER A 133 10.09 0.70 -5.97
C SER A 133 9.49 -0.37 -6.89
N LEU A 134 8.76 -1.35 -6.34
CA LEU A 134 8.07 -2.38 -7.12
C LEU A 134 6.95 -1.79 -7.99
N LEU A 135 6.16 -0.88 -7.43
CA LEU A 135 4.95 -0.38 -8.08
C LEU A 135 5.22 0.75 -9.07
N GLU A 136 6.15 1.66 -8.75
CA GLU A 136 6.40 2.87 -9.53
C GLU A 136 7.47 2.67 -10.61
N ASN A 137 8.51 1.86 -10.35
CA ASN A 137 9.68 1.78 -11.22
C ASN A 137 9.68 0.57 -12.18
N ARG A 138 8.59 -0.20 -12.26
CA ARG A 138 8.48 -1.45 -13.06
C ARG A 138 9.76 -2.30 -13.00
N PRO A 139 10.04 -3.03 -11.90
CA PRO A 139 11.17 -3.92 -11.89
C PRO A 139 10.96 -5.08 -12.86
N LEU A 140 12.02 -5.41 -13.60
CA LEU A 140 12.20 -6.68 -14.30
C LEU A 140 12.18 -7.81 -13.26
N ARG A 141 10.99 -8.32 -12.88
CA ARG A 141 10.81 -9.54 -12.06
C ARG A 141 11.65 -9.53 -10.77
N ALA A 142 11.21 -8.82 -9.74
CA ALA A 142 11.96 -8.69 -8.51
C ALA A 142 11.57 -9.73 -7.45
N VAL A 143 12.58 -10.48 -7.02
CA VAL A 143 12.74 -10.85 -5.61
C VAL A 143 13.42 -9.69 -4.90
N LEU A 144 12.88 -9.29 -3.74
CA LEU A 144 13.60 -8.42 -2.82
C LEU A 144 14.43 -9.27 -1.87
N TYR A 145 15.75 -9.30 -2.09
CA TYR A 145 16.71 -9.73 -1.08
C TYR A 145 17.19 -8.49 -0.32
N GLN A 146 16.81 -8.38 0.95
CA GLN A 146 17.31 -7.33 1.83
C GLN A 146 18.45 -7.91 2.68
N SER A 147 19.68 -7.44 2.43
CA SER A 147 20.79 -7.65 3.36
C SER A 147 20.40 -7.08 4.72
N GLY A 148 20.44 -7.91 5.77
CA GLY A 148 20.01 -7.56 7.12
C GLY A 148 20.81 -6.44 7.80
N GLY A 149 21.79 -5.84 7.12
CA GLY A 149 22.69 -4.82 7.68
C GLY A 149 22.59 -3.40 7.10
N THR A 150 22.18 -3.21 5.84
CA THR A 150 22.48 -1.93 5.13
C THR A 150 21.29 -1.18 4.53
N ASN A 151 20.09 -1.77 4.46
CA ASN A 151 18.90 -1.17 3.80
C ASN A 151 19.11 -0.76 2.32
N GLU A 152 20.22 -1.13 1.68
CA GLU A 152 20.46 -0.85 0.28
C GLU A 152 19.75 -1.90 -0.59
N GLY A 153 18.88 -1.43 -1.49
CA GLY A 153 18.34 -2.28 -2.55
C GLY A 153 19.44 -2.57 -3.57
N LEU A 154 19.80 -3.85 -3.73
CA LEU A 154 20.69 -4.26 -4.82
C LEU A 154 19.98 -3.98 -6.15
N LYS A 155 20.47 -2.97 -6.88
CA LYS A 155 20.07 -2.74 -8.27
C LYS A 155 20.71 -3.84 -9.12
N ALA A 156 20.02 -4.97 -9.24
CA ALA A 156 20.44 -6.01 -10.17
C ALA A 156 19.99 -5.61 -11.59
N GLU A 157 20.92 -5.52 -12.53
CA GLU A 157 20.63 -5.34 -13.96
C GLU A 157 20.04 -6.62 -14.59
N ALA A 158 20.08 -7.74 -13.86
CA ALA A 158 19.53 -9.04 -14.24
C ALA A 158 18.63 -9.62 -13.13
N PRO A 159 17.56 -10.36 -13.48
CA PRO A 159 16.58 -10.86 -12.52
C PRO A 159 17.19 -11.87 -11.54
N ILE A 160 16.95 -11.66 -10.23
CA ILE A 160 17.20 -12.68 -9.20
C ILE A 160 15.94 -13.54 -9.09
N GLN A 161 15.99 -14.78 -9.60
CA GLN A 161 14.93 -15.77 -9.39
C GLN A 161 15.09 -16.40 -8.00
N LEU A 162 14.07 -16.27 -7.14
CA LEU A 162 13.92 -17.15 -5.97
C LEU A 162 13.09 -18.35 -6.42
N LEU A 163 13.72 -19.51 -6.48
CA LEU A 163 13.02 -20.76 -6.31
C LEU A 163 12.62 -20.89 -4.84
N VAL A 164 11.33 -20.88 -4.55
CA VAL A 164 10.82 -21.47 -3.31
C VAL A 164 10.89 -22.98 -3.52
N VAL A 165 11.84 -23.63 -2.87
CA VAL A 165 11.92 -25.08 -2.79
C VAL A 165 10.98 -25.53 -1.67
N ASP A 166 9.92 -26.24 -2.03
CA ASP A 166 9.13 -27.01 -1.08
C ASP A 166 9.26 -28.51 -1.40
N GLU A 167 9.55 -29.25 -0.33
CA GLU A 167 9.57 -30.70 -0.16
C GLU A 167 10.47 -31.60 -1.06
N LYS A 168 11.60 -31.95 -0.44
CA LYS A 168 12.37 -33.23 -0.52
C LYS A 168 13.13 -33.65 -1.78
N ASP A 169 12.85 -33.14 -2.98
CA ASP A 169 13.56 -33.64 -4.19
C ASP A 169 14.06 -32.58 -5.18
N ALA A 170 13.98 -31.28 -4.87
CA ALA A 170 14.41 -30.23 -5.80
C ALA A 170 15.87 -29.79 -5.55
N TYR A 171 16.82 -30.65 -5.93
CA TYR A 171 18.21 -30.22 -6.11
C TYR A 171 18.36 -29.50 -7.47
N ALA A 172 18.62 -28.21 -7.37
CA ALA A 172 19.52 -27.40 -8.22
C ALA A 172 19.36 -27.46 -9.75
N GLU A 173 18.69 -26.46 -10.31
CA GLU A 173 19.08 -25.89 -11.61
C GLU A 173 19.10 -24.35 -11.52
N LEU A 174 20.25 -23.82 -11.11
CA LEU A 174 20.60 -22.41 -11.27
C LEU A 174 21.07 -22.21 -12.72
N PHE A 175 20.39 -21.36 -13.49
CA PHE A 175 20.85 -20.95 -14.82
C PHE A 175 21.41 -19.53 -14.77
N SER A 176 22.68 -19.38 -15.16
CA SER A 176 23.22 -18.09 -15.58
C SER A 176 22.80 -17.83 -17.03
N VAL A 177 22.46 -16.58 -17.37
CA VAL A 177 22.06 -16.19 -18.73
C VAL A 177 23.20 -16.40 -19.76
N ASP A 178 24.44 -16.51 -19.27
CA ASP A 178 25.65 -16.63 -20.11
C ASP A 178 26.32 -18.00 -20.07
N GLY A 179 25.69 -19.03 -19.47
CA GLY A 179 26.22 -20.40 -19.48
C GLY A 179 27.59 -20.57 -18.84
N LYS A 180 27.98 -19.68 -17.92
CA LYS A 180 29.20 -19.83 -17.11
C LYS A 180 28.90 -20.55 -15.81
N ASP A 181 29.83 -21.45 -15.48
CA ASP A 181 29.69 -22.63 -14.65
C ASP A 181 29.20 -22.43 -13.20
N GLN A 182 28.41 -23.40 -12.74
CA GLN A 182 27.82 -23.52 -11.40
C GLN A 182 28.85 -23.46 -10.24
N GLU A 183 30.12 -23.77 -10.49
CA GLU A 183 31.14 -23.87 -9.44
C GLU A 183 31.56 -22.50 -8.86
N SER A 184 31.36 -21.41 -9.61
CA SER A 184 31.77 -20.06 -9.17
C SER A 184 30.88 -19.46 -8.08
N VAL A 185 29.59 -19.80 -8.06
CA VAL A 185 28.60 -19.19 -7.15
C VAL A 185 28.58 -19.89 -5.79
N VAL A 186 28.87 -21.19 -5.77
CA VAL A 186 28.92 -21.99 -4.53
C VAL A 186 30.15 -21.62 -3.68
N ALA A 187 31.30 -21.38 -4.32
CA ALA A 187 32.53 -21.00 -3.61
C ALA A 187 32.41 -19.66 -2.87
N GLU A 188 31.74 -18.65 -3.46
CA GLU A 188 31.52 -17.35 -2.81
C GLU A 188 30.53 -17.44 -1.63
N PHE A 189 29.59 -18.39 -1.67
CA PHE A 189 28.61 -18.60 -0.60
C PHE A 189 29.22 -19.33 0.62
N ASP A 190 30.11 -20.29 0.39
CA ASP A 190 30.86 -20.99 1.44
C ASP A 190 31.90 -20.07 2.13
N GLU A 191 32.48 -19.11 1.41
CA GLU A 191 33.41 -18.14 1.99
C GLU A 191 32.68 -17.09 2.85
N PHE A 192 31.47 -16.68 2.45
CA PHE A 192 30.64 -15.74 3.21
C PHE A 192 30.10 -16.33 4.52
N SER A 193 29.78 -17.62 4.54
CA SER A 193 29.23 -18.31 5.71
C SER A 193 30.27 -18.69 6.77
N GLN A 194 31.57 -18.57 6.45
CA GLN A 194 32.66 -18.74 7.44
C GLN A 194 32.93 -17.49 8.29
N HIS A 195 32.26 -16.37 7.98
CA HIS A 195 32.45 -15.09 8.66
C HIS A 195 31.29 -14.69 9.59
N PHE A 196 30.35 -15.60 9.87
CA PHE A 196 29.25 -15.43 10.84
C PHE A 196 29.14 -16.62 11.79
#